data_AF-A0A317GYM6-F1
#
_entry.id   AF-A0A317GYM6-F1
#
_cell.length_a   1.000
_cell.length_b   1.000
_cell.length_c   1.000
_cell.angle_alpha   90.00
_cell.angle_beta   90.00
_cell.angle_gamma   90.00
#
_symmetry.space_group_name_H-M   'P 1'
#
loop_
_entity.id
_entity.type
_entity.pdbx_description
1 polymer ?
#
loop_
_entity_poly.entity_id
_entity_poly.type
_entity_poly.pdbx_seq_one_letter_code
_entity_poly.pdbx_strand_id
1 'polypeptide(L)'
;MAKQNANSQKRVQLLTVSQWLPAWSKVRFDEKTFQSKPEKRFFLCSIKASHLKALTGVYRRSTKDQQARSLDPNVQRGHEEERSEEIREFIQYGFPWCEMGESKRSMPGAEDLRKPGWLPTAILVNILPPGTVRNGIKIPDEDLIQLEEQGDRISLVLPKGFSGTSWQPKKVFPLEVIDGQHRLWAFEGFNPGEDFELPVVAFFGLDRAWQAYLFWSVNITPKKINRSLAFDLYPLLRQQTWLDRFSGHSIYRETRCQELVEALWSNAESPWFQRINMLGEKKQEREYKGPMVTQAAWIRSLMASFVKQWEGSGTRIGGLFGAPPSQNDPLLPWNRPMQAAVLIFAGKSLRTSVEDSQAPWAKHLRRVGDVGLLKGDDPAFYGEYSLLSSDQGIRGFLFVVNDLCFVETERLALREWRWEDVFEELSGGKISATEEEAVNAALKSFAKTKAAKFIEEIAIGLGSYDWRTSSTPNLSENERLGQSVFRGSGGYKEMRRQLLLHLSERRGPYVDATKVVMKSLGYKK
;
A
#
# COMPACT_ATOMS: atom_id res chain seq x y z
N MET A 1 -26.81 9.58 52.67
CA MET A 1 -25.89 10.66 52.25
C MET A 1 -24.51 10.38 52.83
N ALA A 2 -23.64 9.73 52.04
CA ALA A 2 -22.26 9.47 52.41
C ALA A 2 -21.40 10.66 51.99
N LYS A 3 -20.64 11.24 52.93
CA LYS A 3 -19.63 12.27 52.65
C LYS A 3 -18.61 11.69 51.66
N GLN A 4 -18.63 12.15 50.42
CA GLN A 4 -17.52 11.95 49.49
C GLN A 4 -16.31 12.71 50.06
N ASN A 5 -15.24 11.99 50.38
CA ASN A 5 -13.95 12.56 50.75
C ASN A 5 -13.41 13.38 49.57
N ALA A 6 -13.63 14.68 49.61
CA ALA A 6 -12.98 15.65 48.74
C ALA A 6 -11.53 15.87 49.21
N ASN A 7 -10.57 15.01 48.78
CA ASN A 7 -9.15 15.40 48.57
C ASN A 7 -8.16 14.29 48.11
N SER A 8 -8.58 13.18 47.51
CA SER A 8 -7.57 12.25 46.95
C SER A 8 -7.07 12.76 45.60
N GLN A 9 -5.89 13.40 45.59
CA GLN A 9 -5.18 13.79 44.38
C GLN A 9 -5.03 12.59 43.44
N LYS A 10 -5.43 12.72 42.17
CA LYS A 10 -5.42 11.60 41.20
C LYS A 10 -3.99 11.14 40.91
N ARG A 11 -3.81 9.82 40.81
CA ARG A 11 -2.51 9.16 40.59
C ARG A 11 -2.59 8.22 39.38
N VAL A 12 -1.52 8.16 38.59
CA VAL A 12 -1.35 7.21 37.49
C VAL A 12 -0.13 6.35 37.78
N GLN A 13 -0.28 5.02 37.73
CA GLN A 13 0.84 4.10 37.95
C GLN A 13 1.83 4.18 36.78
N LEU A 14 3.12 4.20 37.09
CA LEU A 14 4.20 4.26 36.12
C LEU A 14 5.03 2.97 36.14
N LEU A 15 5.46 2.54 34.96
CA LEU A 15 6.52 1.55 34.77
C LEU A 15 7.82 2.27 34.41
N THR A 16 8.87 2.01 35.18
CA THR A 16 10.21 2.58 34.93
C THR A 16 10.91 1.81 33.82
N VAL A 17 11.49 2.53 32.85
CA VAL A 17 12.28 1.96 31.77
C VAL A 17 13.70 2.52 31.81
N SER A 18 14.67 1.61 31.93
CA SER A 18 16.10 1.93 31.97
C SER A 18 16.77 1.51 30.68
N GLN A 19 17.10 2.49 29.82
CA GLN A 19 17.78 2.26 28.53
C GLN A 19 19.12 3.00 28.43
N TRP A 20 19.64 3.53 29.56
CA TRP A 20 20.90 4.25 29.57
C TRP A 20 22.11 3.31 29.48
N LEU A 21 22.73 3.26 28.30
CA LEU A 21 23.98 2.53 28.08
C LEU A 21 25.20 3.31 28.63
N PRO A 22 26.25 2.61 29.11
CA PRO A 22 27.49 3.25 29.57
C PRO A 22 28.15 4.14 28.50
N ALA A 23 27.97 3.83 27.22
CA ALA A 23 28.50 4.62 26.10
C ALA A 23 28.01 6.07 26.11
N TRP A 24 26.79 6.34 26.58
CA TRP A 24 26.22 7.69 26.66
C TRP A 24 26.90 8.58 27.70
N SER A 25 27.63 8.00 28.66
CA SER A 25 28.42 8.76 29.62
C SER A 25 29.61 9.48 28.97
N LYS A 26 29.97 9.12 27.73
CA LYS A 26 31.04 9.76 26.94
C LYS A 26 30.56 10.95 26.11
N VAL A 27 29.24 11.17 26.01
CA VAL A 27 28.65 12.29 25.28
C VAL A 27 28.87 13.58 26.07
N ARG A 28 29.23 14.66 25.37
CA ARG A 28 29.32 15.99 25.98
C ARG A 28 27.93 16.62 25.99
N PHE A 29 27.42 16.91 27.18
CA PHE A 29 26.16 17.62 27.40
C PHE A 29 26.46 19.10 27.65
N ASP A 30 25.63 19.98 27.09
CA ASP A 30 25.79 21.42 27.22
C ASP A 30 24.43 22.09 27.45
N GLU A 31 24.22 22.57 28.66
CA GLU A 31 23.00 23.26 29.07
C GLU A 31 22.79 24.57 28.29
N LYS A 32 23.88 25.23 27.85
CA LYS A 32 23.79 26.51 27.12
C LYS A 32 23.19 26.35 25.72
N THR A 33 23.28 25.14 25.16
CA THR A 33 22.70 24.80 23.86
C THR A 33 21.41 23.99 23.98
N PHE A 34 20.78 24.00 25.17
CA PHE A 34 19.58 23.21 25.49
C PHE A 34 19.80 21.70 25.30
N GLN A 35 21.01 21.22 25.62
CA GLN A 35 21.41 19.81 25.61
C GLN A 35 21.86 19.39 27.01
N SER A 36 21.10 19.77 28.04
CA SER A 36 21.33 19.27 29.41
C SER A 36 21.35 17.74 29.42
N LYS A 37 22.05 17.17 30.41
CA LYS A 37 22.12 15.71 30.53
C LYS A 37 20.74 15.18 30.92
N PRO A 38 20.07 14.37 30.08
CA PRO A 38 18.74 13.88 30.39
C PRO A 38 18.80 12.80 31.48
N GLU A 39 17.65 12.56 32.11
CA GLU A 39 17.48 11.46 33.05
C GLU A 39 17.81 10.10 32.39
N LYS A 40 18.38 9.19 33.19
CA LYS A 40 18.78 7.85 32.71
C LYS A 40 17.61 6.90 32.51
N ARG A 41 16.41 7.33 32.92
CA ARG A 41 15.17 6.56 32.92
C ARG A 41 14.05 7.39 32.32
N PHE A 42 13.08 6.71 31.73
CA PHE A 42 11.78 7.27 31.33
C PHE A 42 10.67 6.33 31.80
N PHE A 43 9.41 6.73 31.61
CA PHE A 43 8.27 6.03 32.17
C PHE A 43 7.27 5.60 31.10
N LEU A 44 6.61 4.47 31.32
CA LEU A 44 5.48 3.97 30.54
C LEU A 44 4.23 3.97 31.40
N CYS A 45 3.11 4.43 30.86
CA CYS A 45 1.82 4.36 31.53
C CYS A 45 0.65 4.40 30.54
N SER A 46 -0.56 4.20 31.07
CA SER A 46 -1.81 4.40 30.36
C SER A 46 -2.48 5.67 30.89
N ILE A 47 -2.91 6.57 30.00
CA ILE A 47 -3.64 7.78 30.39
C ILE A 47 -4.88 7.91 29.51
N LYS A 48 -6.04 8.16 30.13
CA LYS A 48 -7.28 8.54 29.43
C LYS A 48 -7.02 9.65 28.42
N ALA A 49 -7.42 9.45 27.16
CA ALA A 49 -7.13 10.39 26.08
C ALA A 49 -7.60 11.82 26.42
N SER A 50 -8.77 11.94 27.05
CA SER A 50 -9.37 13.19 27.49
C SER A 50 -8.57 13.88 28.60
N HIS A 51 -8.02 13.12 29.56
CA HIS A 51 -7.12 13.66 30.59
C HIS A 51 -5.80 14.13 30.00
N LEU A 52 -5.19 13.31 29.14
CA LEU A 52 -3.92 13.64 28.49
C LEU A 52 -4.04 14.95 27.70
N LYS A 53 -5.17 15.16 27.04
CA LYS A 53 -5.45 16.39 26.29
C LYS A 53 -5.62 17.63 27.19
N ALA A 54 -6.29 17.48 28.33
CA ALA A 54 -6.41 18.54 29.33
C ALA A 54 -5.05 18.93 29.94
N LEU A 55 -4.13 17.97 30.11
CA LEU A 55 -2.80 18.18 30.68
C LEU A 55 -1.78 18.77 29.69
N THR A 56 -2.04 18.70 28.38
CA THR A 56 -1.10 19.09 27.31
C THR A 56 -1.51 20.35 26.54
N GLY A 57 -2.79 20.72 26.54
CA GLY A 57 -3.27 21.98 25.95
C GLY A 57 -3.30 22.02 24.41
N VAL A 58 -3.29 20.86 23.75
CA VAL A 58 -3.18 20.71 22.28
C VAL A 58 -4.35 21.35 21.49
N TYR A 59 -5.44 21.75 22.16
CA TYR A 59 -6.64 22.35 21.56
C TYR A 59 -6.52 23.80 21.06
N ARG A 60 -5.58 24.61 21.57
CA ARG A 60 -5.70 26.07 21.51
C ARG A 60 -4.84 26.79 20.48
N ARG A 61 -4.03 26.07 19.70
CA ARG A 61 -3.11 26.70 18.73
C ARG A 61 -3.66 26.54 17.31
N SER A 62 -4.57 27.44 16.92
CA SER A 62 -4.91 27.58 15.50
C SER A 62 -3.84 28.44 14.82
N THR A 63 -3.56 28.18 13.54
CA THR A 63 -2.65 28.94 12.67
C THR A 63 -2.99 30.42 12.51
N LYS A 64 -4.07 30.92 13.15
CA LYS A 64 -4.41 32.35 13.19
C LYS A 64 -3.48 33.18 14.09
N ASP A 65 -2.75 32.57 15.03
CA ASP A 65 -1.75 33.26 15.83
C ASP A 65 -0.41 33.30 15.06
N GLN A 66 -0.22 34.38 14.29
CA GLN A 66 0.96 34.66 13.46
C GLN A 66 2.25 34.94 14.28
N GLN A 67 2.65 34.05 15.19
CA GLN A 67 3.98 34.13 15.81
C GLN A 67 5.02 33.44 14.93
N ALA A 68 6.17 34.10 14.74
CA ALA A 68 7.28 33.58 13.97
C ALA A 68 7.76 32.22 14.52
N ARG A 69 8.01 31.24 13.65
CA ARG A 69 8.51 29.88 14.00
C ARG A 69 9.76 29.87 14.89
N SER A 70 10.55 30.94 14.90
CA SER A 70 11.75 31.11 15.74
C SER A 70 11.45 31.41 17.21
N LEU A 71 10.24 31.85 17.53
CA LEU A 71 9.78 32.16 18.89
C LEU A 71 8.87 31.07 19.47
N ASP A 72 8.45 30.08 18.66
CA ASP A 72 7.66 28.96 19.16
C ASP A 72 8.56 27.97 19.91
N PRO A 73 8.39 27.83 21.23
CA PRO A 73 9.24 26.96 22.04
C PRO A 73 9.05 25.47 21.78
N ASN A 74 8.05 25.05 21.00
CA ASN A 74 7.64 23.65 20.87
C ASN A 74 7.95 23.06 19.49
N VAL A 75 8.47 21.84 19.47
CA VAL A 75 8.79 21.06 18.26
C VAL A 75 7.53 20.37 17.72
N GLN A 76 6.44 21.10 17.55
CA GLN A 76 5.13 20.56 17.16
C GLN A 76 4.80 20.93 15.71
N ARG A 77 4.14 20.04 14.96
CA ARG A 77 3.63 20.39 13.61
C ARG A 77 2.36 21.23 13.73
N GLY A 78 2.06 22.04 12.71
CA GLY A 78 0.72 22.63 12.56
C GLY A 78 -0.36 21.55 12.47
N HIS A 79 -1.59 21.90 12.82
CA HIS A 79 -2.73 20.99 12.76
C HIS A 79 -3.09 20.66 11.31
N GLU A 80 -2.90 19.39 10.93
CA GLU A 80 -3.46 18.80 9.71
C GLU A 80 -4.82 18.21 10.07
N GLU A 81 -5.90 18.90 9.69
CA GLU A 81 -7.29 18.54 10.05
C GLU A 81 -7.69 17.21 9.43
N GLU A 82 -7.45 17.03 8.12
CA GLU A 82 -7.70 15.79 7.36
C GLU A 82 -7.08 14.55 8.04
N ARG A 83 -5.81 14.65 8.47
CA ARG A 83 -5.12 13.55 9.15
C ARG A 83 -5.76 13.21 10.51
N SER A 84 -6.30 14.20 11.20
CA SER A 84 -6.96 13.99 12.50
C SER A 84 -8.36 13.38 12.30
N GLU A 85 -9.05 13.75 11.23
CA GLU A 85 -10.31 13.16 10.79
C GLU A 85 -10.14 11.69 10.39
N GLU A 86 -9.12 11.36 9.59
CA GLU A 86 -8.79 9.98 9.23
C GLU A 86 -8.57 9.10 10.46
N ILE A 87 -7.81 9.60 11.45
CA ILE A 87 -7.57 8.88 12.71
C ILE A 87 -8.88 8.73 13.49
N ARG A 88 -9.76 9.74 13.52
CA ARG A 88 -11.05 9.67 14.19
C ARG A 88 -11.95 8.59 13.57
N GLU A 89 -12.08 8.60 12.25
CA GLU A 89 -12.81 7.60 11.48
C GLU A 89 -12.23 6.20 11.72
N PHE A 90 -10.91 6.08 11.78
CA PHE A 90 -10.23 4.83 12.13
C PHE A 90 -10.56 4.38 13.55
N ILE A 91 -10.52 5.24 14.57
CA ILE A 91 -10.89 4.87 15.95
C ILE A 91 -12.34 4.37 16.00
N GLN A 92 -13.24 5.05 15.31
CA GLN A 92 -14.68 4.78 15.38
C GLN A 92 -15.09 3.52 14.59
N TYR A 93 -14.46 3.27 13.45
CA TYR A 93 -14.92 2.25 12.50
C TYR A 93 -13.83 1.25 12.05
N GLY A 94 -12.57 1.57 12.30
CA GLY A 94 -11.40 0.80 11.89
C GLY A 94 -11.14 0.77 10.40
N PHE A 95 -10.17 -0.07 10.04
CA PHE A 95 -9.77 -0.31 8.67
C PHE A 95 -10.40 -1.63 8.14
N PRO A 96 -10.90 -1.68 6.90
CA PRO A 96 -10.80 -0.64 5.86
C PRO A 96 -11.93 0.40 5.87
N TRP A 97 -12.92 0.30 6.76
CA TRP A 97 -14.11 1.16 6.75
C TRP A 97 -13.79 2.66 6.72
N CYS A 98 -12.80 3.11 7.49
CA CYS A 98 -12.40 4.52 7.57
C CYS A 98 -12.01 5.13 6.22
N GLU A 99 -11.51 4.34 5.26
CA GLU A 99 -11.13 4.82 3.92
C GLU A 99 -12.26 4.66 2.86
N MET A 100 -13.40 4.10 3.26
CA MET A 100 -14.53 3.87 2.36
C MET A 100 -15.38 5.14 2.20
N GLY A 101 -15.65 5.54 0.96
CA GLY A 101 -16.66 6.57 0.68
C GLY A 101 -18.10 6.12 0.97
N GLU A 102 -19.03 7.07 1.10
CA GLU A 102 -20.43 6.84 1.51
C GLU A 102 -21.17 5.80 0.68
N SER A 103 -20.99 5.82 -0.65
CA SER A 103 -21.61 4.86 -1.56
C SER A 103 -21.24 3.41 -1.27
N LYS A 104 -20.02 3.18 -0.78
CA LYS A 104 -19.53 1.85 -0.40
C LYS A 104 -19.98 1.43 0.99
N ARG A 105 -20.07 2.37 1.94
CA ARG A 105 -20.58 2.13 3.30
C ARG A 105 -22.07 1.75 3.30
N SER A 106 -22.81 2.19 2.29
CA SER A 106 -24.24 1.91 2.11
C SER A 106 -24.54 0.54 1.48
N MET A 107 -23.51 -0.24 1.10
CA MET A 107 -23.70 -1.55 0.48
C MET A 107 -24.11 -2.61 1.52
N PRO A 108 -25.03 -3.54 1.18
CA PRO A 108 -25.43 -4.61 2.10
C PRO A 108 -24.24 -5.45 2.58
N GLY A 109 -24.05 -5.53 3.90
CA GLY A 109 -22.95 -6.26 4.55
C GLY A 109 -21.64 -5.49 4.71
N ALA A 110 -21.61 -4.19 4.37
CA ALA A 110 -20.41 -3.38 4.56
C ALA A 110 -19.99 -3.35 6.03
N GLU A 111 -20.93 -3.45 6.96
CA GLU A 111 -20.70 -3.41 8.41
C GLU A 111 -19.72 -4.50 8.87
N ASP A 112 -19.63 -5.62 8.16
CA ASP A 112 -18.70 -6.71 8.44
C ASP A 112 -17.23 -6.31 8.24
N LEU A 113 -16.98 -5.19 7.53
CA LEU A 113 -15.67 -4.60 7.30
C LEU A 113 -15.16 -3.77 8.47
N ARG A 114 -16.00 -3.49 9.47
CA ARG A 114 -15.55 -2.78 10.66
C ARG A 114 -14.61 -3.67 11.46
N LYS A 115 -13.49 -3.09 11.88
CA LYS A 115 -12.53 -3.70 12.81
C LYS A 115 -12.23 -2.69 13.92
N PRO A 116 -11.77 -3.13 15.10
CA PRO A 116 -11.40 -2.18 16.15
C PRO A 116 -10.27 -1.24 15.71
N GLY A 117 -10.48 0.07 15.88
CA GLY A 117 -9.49 1.11 15.61
C GLY A 117 -8.48 1.30 16.73
N TRP A 118 -7.61 0.31 16.96
CA TRP A 118 -6.64 0.38 18.06
C TRP A 118 -5.49 1.35 17.76
N LEU A 119 -5.11 2.15 18.77
CA LEU A 119 -3.95 3.04 18.73
C LEU A 119 -2.82 2.50 19.64
N PRO A 120 -2.10 1.44 19.22
CA PRO A 120 -1.08 0.81 20.06
C PRO A 120 0.20 1.65 20.21
N THR A 121 0.40 2.65 19.33
CA THR A 121 1.60 3.48 19.34
C THR A 121 1.50 4.56 20.42
N ALA A 122 2.48 4.59 21.32
CA ALA A 122 2.46 5.50 22.45
C ALA A 122 2.51 6.99 22.05
N ILE A 123 1.88 7.84 22.87
CA ILE A 123 2.09 9.29 22.84
C ILE A 123 3.37 9.59 23.62
N LEU A 124 4.29 10.34 23.01
CA LEU A 124 5.52 10.75 23.67
C LEU A 124 5.30 12.12 24.31
N VAL A 125 5.50 12.19 25.63
CA VAL A 125 5.35 13.44 26.39
C VAL A 125 6.58 13.73 27.23
N ASN A 126 6.80 15.01 27.51
CA ASN A 126 7.76 15.50 28.48
C ASN A 126 7.04 16.15 29.66
N ILE A 127 7.37 15.72 30.88
CA ILE A 127 6.86 16.31 32.13
C ILE A 127 7.77 17.49 32.50
N LEU A 128 7.15 18.65 32.74
CA LEU A 128 7.89 19.85 33.12
C LEU A 128 8.29 19.81 34.60
N PRO A 129 9.59 19.94 34.92
CA PRO A 129 10.06 19.95 36.31
C PRO A 129 9.74 21.28 37.00
N PRO A 130 9.74 21.31 38.35
CA PRO A 130 9.59 22.53 39.13
C PRO A 130 10.58 23.61 38.68
N GLY A 131 10.08 24.84 38.53
CA GLY A 131 10.91 25.98 38.14
C GLY A 131 11.16 26.15 36.65
N THR A 132 10.64 25.26 35.81
CA THR A 132 10.67 25.44 34.35
C THR A 132 9.97 26.73 33.92
N VAL A 133 10.58 27.46 32.99
CA VAL A 133 10.02 28.67 32.38
C VAL A 133 9.56 28.37 30.95
N ARG A 134 8.34 28.79 30.62
CA ARG A 134 7.76 28.73 29.27
C ARG A 134 7.15 30.08 28.92
N ASN A 135 7.56 30.64 27.79
CA ASN A 135 7.13 31.97 27.32
C ASN A 135 7.27 33.06 28.40
N GLY A 136 8.38 33.03 29.16
CA GLY A 136 8.63 33.96 30.26
C GLY A 136 7.84 33.67 31.55
N ILE A 137 6.99 32.65 31.57
CA ILE A 137 6.16 32.27 32.71
C ILE A 137 6.73 31.02 33.38
N LYS A 138 7.04 31.12 34.68
CA LYS A 138 7.42 29.97 35.50
C LYS A 138 6.18 29.11 35.79
N ILE A 139 6.30 27.79 35.66
CA ILE A 139 5.22 26.86 36.00
C ILE A 139 4.85 27.00 37.50
N PRO A 140 3.57 27.25 37.84
CA PRO A 140 3.10 27.29 39.22
C PRO A 140 3.09 25.90 39.86
N ASP A 141 3.29 25.81 41.18
CA ASP A 141 3.28 24.53 41.91
C ASP A 141 1.93 23.80 41.82
N GLU A 142 0.84 24.54 41.63
CA GLU A 142 -0.51 23.99 41.47
C GLU A 142 -0.73 23.32 40.12
N ASP A 143 0.05 23.68 39.10
CA ASP A 143 -0.01 23.11 37.76
C ASP A 143 0.93 21.91 37.62
N LEU A 144 1.86 21.69 38.56
CA LEU A 144 2.89 20.66 38.47
C LEU A 144 2.33 19.24 38.54
N ILE A 145 2.97 18.37 37.78
CA ILE A 145 2.91 16.92 37.94
C ILE A 145 4.12 16.48 38.75
N GLN A 146 3.91 15.63 39.75
CA GLN A 146 4.96 15.12 40.62
C GLN A 146 5.15 13.61 40.42
N LEU A 147 6.38 13.15 40.63
CA LEU A 147 6.67 11.73 40.73
C LEU A 147 6.71 11.36 42.22
N GLU A 148 5.95 10.35 42.60
CA GLU A 148 5.95 9.80 43.95
C GLU A 148 6.44 8.36 43.90
N GLU A 149 7.50 8.08 44.65
CA GLU A 149 8.10 6.77 44.78
C GLU A 149 7.72 6.18 46.14
N GLN A 150 7.02 5.04 46.14
CA GLN A 150 6.68 4.28 47.33
C GLN A 150 7.20 2.85 47.17
N GLY A 151 8.41 2.59 47.68
CA GLY A 151 9.12 1.34 47.45
C GLY A 151 9.39 1.15 45.94
N ASP A 152 8.96 0.02 45.39
CA ASP A 152 9.11 -0.29 43.96
C ASP A 152 8.01 0.33 43.07
N ARG A 153 7.02 1.01 43.67
CA ARG A 153 5.92 1.64 42.91
C ARG A 153 6.23 3.10 42.67
N ILE A 154 6.22 3.50 41.40
CA ILE A 154 6.32 4.89 40.99
C ILE A 154 4.94 5.32 40.48
N SER A 155 4.46 6.46 40.95
CA SER A 155 3.19 7.04 40.53
C SER A 155 3.37 8.47 40.08
N LEU A 156 2.69 8.82 38.99
CA LEU A 156 2.54 10.17 38.50
C LEU A 156 1.35 10.80 39.23
N VAL A 157 1.63 11.81 40.04
CA VAL A 157 0.64 12.56 40.81
C VAL A 157 0.19 13.75 39.98
N LEU A 158 -1.09 13.77 39.61
CA LEU A 158 -1.68 14.84 38.80
C LEU A 158 -1.85 16.12 39.60
N PRO A 159 -2.01 17.29 38.94
CA PRO A 159 -2.18 18.58 39.63
C PRO A 159 -3.28 18.54 40.70
N LYS A 160 -3.08 19.22 41.84
CA LYS A 160 -4.01 19.16 43.00
C LYS A 160 -5.45 19.50 42.64
N GLY A 161 -5.65 20.44 41.72
CA GLY A 161 -6.97 20.86 41.23
C GLY A 161 -7.49 20.07 40.03
N PHE A 162 -6.84 18.97 39.62
CA PHE A 162 -7.18 18.25 38.41
C PHE A 162 -8.58 17.61 38.48
N SER A 163 -9.53 18.20 37.75
CA SER A 163 -10.93 17.80 37.72
C SER A 163 -11.29 16.89 36.53
N GLY A 164 -10.32 16.50 35.70
CA GLY A 164 -10.55 15.68 34.52
C GLY A 164 -10.52 16.49 33.22
N THR A 165 -11.50 16.26 32.35
CA THR A 165 -11.51 16.74 30.95
C THR A 165 -11.62 18.26 30.82
N SER A 166 -12.33 18.91 31.76
CA SER A 166 -12.52 20.36 31.78
C SER A 166 -11.44 21.10 32.55
N TRP A 167 -10.45 20.40 33.10
CA TRP A 167 -9.36 21.03 33.84
C TRP A 167 -8.53 21.93 32.92
N GLN A 168 -8.08 23.05 33.48
CA GLN A 168 -7.14 23.96 32.83
C GLN A 168 -6.04 24.31 33.84
N PRO A 169 -4.79 24.43 33.38
CA PRO A 169 -3.73 24.96 34.23
C PRO A 169 -4.04 26.42 34.58
N LYS A 170 -3.55 26.87 35.72
CA LYS A 170 -3.56 28.29 36.09
C LYS A 170 -2.76 29.12 35.10
N LYS A 171 -1.61 28.62 34.66
CA LYS A 171 -0.72 29.35 33.73
C LYS A 171 -0.06 28.47 32.68
N VAL A 172 0.47 27.31 33.06
CA VAL A 172 1.34 26.51 32.17
C VAL A 172 0.89 25.05 32.20
N PHE A 173 0.70 24.46 31.02
CA PHE A 173 0.40 23.03 30.91
C PHE A 173 1.62 22.21 31.37
N PRO A 174 1.44 21.21 32.26
CA PRO A 174 2.56 20.46 32.82
C PRO A 174 3.19 19.43 31.88
N LEU A 175 2.53 19.10 30.76
CA LEU A 175 3.00 18.14 29.78
C LEU A 175 3.22 18.80 28.42
N GLU A 176 4.36 18.50 27.79
CA GLU A 176 4.66 18.85 26.41
C GLU A 176 4.56 17.59 25.53
N VAL A 177 3.80 17.64 24.44
CA VAL A 177 3.73 16.53 23.48
C VAL A 177 4.93 16.63 22.53
N ILE A 178 5.72 15.55 22.48
CA ILE A 178 6.85 15.37 21.56
C ILE A 178 6.36 14.71 20.26
N ASP A 179 5.57 13.63 20.37
CA ASP A 179 4.98 12.92 19.22
C ASP A 179 3.57 12.39 19.57
N GLY A 180 2.69 12.33 18.57
CA GLY A 180 1.31 11.83 18.72
C GLY A 180 0.22 12.90 18.80
N GLN A 181 0.54 14.17 18.50
CA GLN A 181 -0.44 15.28 18.51
C GLN A 181 -1.70 15.01 17.65
N HIS A 182 -1.56 14.47 16.44
CA HIS A 182 -2.72 14.16 15.58
C HIS A 182 -3.63 13.10 16.19
N ARG A 183 -3.06 12.15 16.96
CA ARG A 183 -3.87 11.17 17.71
C ARG A 183 -4.68 11.86 18.81
N LEU A 184 -4.14 12.88 19.47
CA LEU A 184 -4.89 13.67 20.45
C LEU A 184 -5.96 14.57 19.80
N TRP A 185 -5.67 15.13 18.62
CA TRP A 185 -6.63 15.93 17.84
C TRP A 185 -7.79 15.11 17.29
N ALA A 186 -7.61 13.82 17.01
CA ALA A 186 -8.71 12.94 16.57
C ALA A 186 -9.89 12.91 17.56
N PHE A 187 -9.65 13.17 18.85
CA PHE A 187 -10.67 13.29 19.89
C PHE A 187 -11.30 14.69 20.00
N GLU A 188 -11.04 15.60 19.06
CA GLU A 188 -11.75 16.88 18.99
C GLU A 188 -13.16 16.68 18.41
N GLY A 189 -14.17 17.21 19.11
CA GLY A 189 -15.58 17.00 18.75
C GLY A 189 -16.06 15.54 18.91
N PHE A 190 -15.20 14.65 19.37
CA PHE A 190 -15.44 13.22 19.46
C PHE A 190 -15.12 12.70 20.86
N ASN A 191 -16.14 12.19 21.55
CA ASN A 191 -15.99 11.56 22.86
C ASN A 191 -16.01 10.03 22.69
N PRO A 192 -14.86 9.34 22.79
CA PRO A 192 -14.79 7.88 22.66
C PRO A 192 -15.31 7.14 23.90
N GLY A 193 -15.85 7.85 24.89
CA GLY A 193 -16.16 7.34 26.22
C GLY A 193 -15.08 7.72 27.24
N GLU A 194 -15.42 7.63 28.53
CA GLU A 194 -14.52 8.06 29.61
C GLU A 194 -13.31 7.13 29.82
N ASP A 195 -13.33 5.91 29.28
CA ASP A 195 -12.33 4.87 29.54
C ASP A 195 -11.41 4.57 28.33
N PHE A 196 -11.44 5.40 27.29
CA PHE A 196 -10.50 5.26 26.18
C PHE A 196 -9.11 5.77 26.60
N GLU A 197 -8.19 4.84 26.84
CA GLU A 197 -6.83 5.16 27.25
C GLU A 197 -5.83 5.05 26.11
N LEU A 198 -4.76 5.85 26.20
CA LEU A 198 -3.65 5.83 25.27
C LEU A 198 -2.40 5.36 26.01
N PRO A 199 -1.55 4.52 25.37
CA PRO A 199 -0.22 4.27 25.88
C PRO A 199 0.59 5.57 25.84
N VAL A 200 1.32 5.86 26.90
CA VAL A 200 2.13 7.07 27.05
C VAL A 200 3.55 6.70 27.45
N VAL A 201 4.51 7.25 26.71
CA VAL A 201 5.92 7.30 27.08
C VAL A 201 6.19 8.69 27.64
N ALA A 202 6.48 8.77 28.93
CA ALA A 202 6.70 10.02 29.64
C ALA A 202 8.18 10.18 30.01
N PHE A 203 8.80 11.25 29.52
CA PHE A 203 10.11 11.70 29.97
C PHE A 203 9.95 12.79 31.03
N PHE A 204 10.99 13.02 31.83
CA PHE A 204 10.97 14.04 32.87
C PHE A 204 12.08 15.05 32.61
N GLY A 205 11.73 16.32 32.41
CA GLY A 205 12.70 17.41 32.28
C GLY A 205 13.61 17.33 31.05
N LEU A 206 13.14 16.80 29.92
CA LEU A 206 13.91 16.89 28.68
C LEU A 206 13.98 18.32 28.15
N ASP A 207 15.20 18.76 27.86
CA ASP A 207 15.44 19.99 27.14
C ASP A 207 14.90 19.93 25.70
N ARG A 208 14.67 21.12 25.13
CA ARG A 208 14.07 21.26 23.79
C ARG A 208 14.88 20.59 22.69
N ALA A 209 16.22 20.60 22.74
CA ALA A 209 17.02 19.95 21.72
C ALA A 209 16.83 18.42 21.76
N TRP A 210 16.67 17.83 22.96
CA TRP A 210 16.36 16.41 23.11
C TRP A 210 14.95 16.06 22.64
N GLN A 211 13.97 16.91 22.92
CA GLN A 211 12.62 16.74 22.37
C GLN A 211 12.64 16.77 20.83
N ALA A 212 13.39 17.70 20.23
CA ALA A 212 13.57 17.77 18.78
C ALA A 212 14.27 16.52 18.22
N TYR A 213 15.32 16.05 18.89
CA TYR A 213 16.04 14.85 18.52
C TYR A 213 15.15 13.60 18.56
N LEU A 214 14.33 13.44 19.61
CA LEU A 214 13.38 12.34 19.72
C LEU A 214 12.31 12.40 18.64
N PHE A 215 11.73 13.59 18.42
CA PHE A 215 10.76 13.80 17.34
C PHE A 215 11.35 13.42 15.97
N TRP A 216 12.57 13.88 15.68
CA TRP A 216 13.28 13.62 14.43
C TRP A 216 13.58 12.13 14.24
N SER A 217 14.16 11.48 15.26
CA SER A 217 14.59 10.08 15.19
C SER A 217 13.43 9.10 15.06
N VAL A 218 12.31 9.33 15.75
CA VAL A 218 11.11 8.49 15.67
C VAL A 218 10.39 8.64 14.33
N ASN A 219 10.43 9.80 13.69
CA ASN A 219 9.65 10.05 12.46
C ASN A 219 10.42 9.77 11.16
N ILE A 220 11.74 9.93 11.12
CA ILE A 220 12.53 9.80 9.88
C ILE A 220 13.09 8.39 9.68
N THR A 221 13.44 7.71 10.76
CA THR A 221 14.10 6.40 10.70
C THR A 221 13.18 5.26 10.25
N PRO A 222 11.86 5.23 10.57
CA PRO A 222 10.99 4.15 10.12
C PRO A 222 10.80 4.17 8.60
N LYS A 223 11.23 3.09 7.94
CA LYS A 223 10.88 2.85 6.54
C LYS A 223 9.40 2.48 6.47
N LYS A 224 8.63 3.16 5.61
CA LYS A 224 7.26 2.72 5.27
C LYS A 224 7.32 1.24 4.88
N ILE A 225 6.36 0.45 5.34
CA ILE A 225 6.20 -0.94 4.91
C ILE A 225 6.11 -0.96 3.38
N ASN A 226 6.89 -1.83 2.75
CA ASN A 226 6.82 -1.99 1.30
C ASN A 226 5.41 -2.44 0.93
N ARG A 227 4.79 -1.84 -0.10
CA ARG A 227 3.47 -2.25 -0.56
C ARG A 227 3.38 -3.73 -0.91
N SER A 228 4.46 -4.34 -1.42
CA SER A 228 4.55 -5.79 -1.61
C SER A 228 4.30 -6.56 -0.31
N LEU A 229 5.00 -6.20 0.76
CA LEU A 229 4.82 -6.84 2.07
C LEU A 229 3.41 -6.59 2.63
N ALA A 230 2.82 -5.42 2.39
CA ALA A 230 1.42 -5.17 2.76
C ALA A 230 0.46 -6.13 2.02
N PHE A 231 0.73 -6.42 0.74
CA PHE A 231 -0.05 -7.42 0.00
C PHE A 231 0.09 -8.81 0.60
N ASP A 232 1.30 -9.22 0.96
CA ASP A 232 1.57 -10.54 1.56
C ASP A 232 0.91 -10.74 2.94
N LEU A 233 0.64 -9.65 3.67
CA LEU A 233 -0.07 -9.70 4.95
C LEU A 233 -1.60 -9.80 4.79
N TYR A 234 -2.16 -9.39 3.64
CA TYR A 234 -3.61 -9.42 3.45
C TYR A 234 -4.22 -10.81 3.64
N PRO A 235 -3.66 -11.92 3.10
CA PRO A 235 -4.13 -13.29 3.36
C PRO A 235 -4.27 -13.64 4.85
N LEU A 236 -3.36 -13.18 5.70
CA LEU A 236 -3.39 -13.47 7.14
C LEU A 236 -4.51 -12.71 7.87
N LEU A 237 -4.99 -11.60 7.30
CA LEU A 237 -6.16 -10.87 7.79
C LEU A 237 -7.50 -11.55 7.40
N ARG A 238 -7.48 -12.66 6.62
CA ARG A 238 -8.65 -13.29 5.96
C ARG A 238 -9.33 -14.45 6.71
N GLN A 239 -9.01 -14.75 7.97
CA GLN A 239 -9.66 -15.88 8.68
C GLN A 239 -11.18 -15.73 8.94
N GLN A 240 -11.88 -14.79 8.31
CA GLN A 240 -13.32 -14.59 8.50
C GLN A 240 -14.07 -14.66 7.15
N THR A 241 -15.16 -15.44 7.17
CA THR A 241 -16.10 -15.85 6.10
C THR A 241 -16.84 -14.73 5.35
N TRP A 242 -16.45 -13.47 5.49
CA TRP A 242 -17.17 -12.32 4.91
C TRP A 242 -16.76 -11.99 3.46
N LEU A 243 -15.69 -12.62 2.95
CA LEU A 243 -15.10 -12.32 1.63
C LEU A 243 -15.88 -12.84 0.41
N ASP A 244 -16.74 -13.84 0.58
CA ASP A 244 -17.52 -14.41 -0.54
C ASP A 244 -18.68 -13.50 -1.01
N ARG A 245 -18.98 -12.41 -0.28
CA ARG A 245 -20.17 -11.57 -0.53
C ARG A 245 -19.90 -10.19 -1.14
N PHE A 246 -18.63 -9.77 -1.27
CA PHE A 246 -18.25 -8.39 -1.59
C PHE A 246 -17.36 -8.25 -2.83
N SER A 247 -17.94 -8.41 -4.03
CA SER A 247 -17.23 -8.26 -5.31
C SER A 247 -16.93 -6.80 -5.73
N GLY A 248 -17.42 -5.80 -4.98
CA GLY A 248 -17.37 -4.38 -5.37
C GLY A 248 -16.22 -3.51 -4.84
N HIS A 249 -15.48 -3.92 -3.80
CA HIS A 249 -14.45 -3.06 -3.17
C HIS A 249 -13.09 -3.10 -3.92
N SER A 250 -12.32 -2.00 -3.89
CA SER A 250 -10.95 -1.98 -4.48
C SER A 250 -10.05 -3.05 -3.86
N ILE A 251 -10.19 -3.28 -2.55
CA ILE A 251 -9.45 -4.30 -1.79
C ILE A 251 -9.73 -5.72 -2.29
N TYR A 252 -10.97 -6.02 -2.69
CA TYR A 252 -11.32 -7.32 -3.28
C TYR A 252 -10.61 -7.55 -4.61
N ARG A 253 -10.64 -6.53 -5.48
CA ARG A 253 -9.98 -6.60 -6.78
C ARG A 253 -8.46 -6.67 -6.64
N GLU A 254 -7.88 -5.94 -5.69
CA GLU A 254 -6.45 -6.03 -5.36
C GLU A 254 -6.07 -7.42 -4.82
N THR A 255 -6.90 -8.01 -3.96
CA THR A 255 -6.73 -9.37 -3.46
C THR A 255 -6.80 -10.40 -4.58
N ARG A 256 -7.81 -10.31 -5.46
CA ARG A 256 -7.91 -11.18 -6.63
C ARG A 256 -6.69 -11.01 -7.54
N CYS A 257 -6.22 -9.78 -7.76
CA CYS A 257 -5.00 -9.53 -8.52
C CYS A 257 -3.77 -10.15 -7.85
N GLN A 258 -3.66 -10.09 -6.52
CA GLN A 258 -2.57 -10.74 -5.78
C GLN A 258 -2.58 -12.25 -6.03
N GLU A 259 -3.72 -12.92 -5.88
CA GLU A 259 -3.86 -14.36 -6.09
C GLU A 259 -3.50 -14.76 -7.54
N LEU A 260 -3.91 -13.94 -8.53
CA LEU A 260 -3.49 -14.15 -9.92
C LEU A 260 -1.98 -13.98 -10.11
N VAL A 261 -1.36 -12.99 -9.46
CA VAL A 261 0.09 -12.76 -9.52
C VAL A 261 0.85 -13.90 -8.84
N GLU A 262 0.33 -14.42 -7.74
CA GLU A 262 0.88 -15.59 -7.07
C GLU A 262 0.82 -16.81 -8.00
N ALA A 263 -0.31 -17.07 -8.66
CA ALA A 263 -0.42 -18.14 -9.66
C ALA A 263 0.57 -17.95 -10.84
N LEU A 264 0.76 -16.72 -11.32
CA LEU A 264 1.77 -16.42 -12.36
C LEU A 264 3.21 -16.64 -11.88
N TRP A 265 3.46 -16.49 -10.59
CA TRP A 265 4.79 -16.66 -10.00
C TRP A 265 5.08 -18.12 -9.61
N SER A 266 4.08 -18.86 -9.13
CA SER A 266 4.23 -20.20 -8.56
C SER A 266 3.98 -21.34 -9.55
N ASN A 267 3.24 -21.12 -10.64
CA ASN A 267 2.93 -22.18 -11.60
C ASN A 267 4.08 -22.37 -12.62
N ALA A 268 4.59 -23.60 -12.77
CA ALA A 268 5.72 -23.91 -13.64
C ALA A 268 5.48 -23.67 -15.14
N GLU A 269 4.23 -23.69 -15.60
CA GLU A 269 3.87 -23.38 -16.99
C GLU A 269 3.89 -21.88 -17.27
N SER A 270 3.89 -21.04 -16.24
CA SER A 270 3.95 -19.59 -16.39
C SER A 270 5.30 -19.15 -16.95
N PRO A 271 5.35 -18.25 -17.95
CA PRO A 271 6.60 -17.65 -18.39
C PRO A 271 7.23 -16.77 -17.28
N TRP A 272 6.46 -16.40 -16.25
CA TRP A 272 6.95 -15.63 -15.10
C TRP A 272 7.17 -16.49 -13.85
N PHE A 273 7.20 -17.82 -13.99
CA PHE A 273 7.54 -18.73 -12.90
C PHE A 273 8.84 -18.29 -12.22
N GLN A 274 8.74 -17.98 -10.92
CA GLN A 274 9.81 -17.44 -10.07
C GLN A 274 10.49 -16.15 -10.57
N ARG A 275 9.88 -15.42 -11.53
CA ARG A 275 10.43 -14.22 -12.18
C ARG A 275 9.64 -12.93 -11.87
N ILE A 276 8.78 -12.96 -10.86
CA ILE A 276 8.09 -11.80 -10.28
C ILE A 276 8.73 -11.45 -8.94
N ASN A 277 9.07 -10.17 -8.72
CA ASN A 277 9.64 -9.73 -7.45
C ASN A 277 8.52 -9.58 -6.41
N MET A 278 8.25 -10.68 -5.69
CA MET A 278 7.15 -10.78 -4.74
C MET A 278 7.36 -9.83 -3.55
N LEU A 279 8.56 -9.83 -2.95
CA LEU A 279 8.88 -9.12 -1.72
C LEU A 279 9.39 -7.68 -1.95
N GLY A 280 9.64 -7.30 -3.20
CA GLY A 280 10.21 -6.01 -3.56
C GLY A 280 11.68 -5.84 -3.16
N GLU A 281 12.42 -6.94 -3.15
CA GLU A 281 13.85 -7.00 -2.81
C GLU A 281 14.72 -6.31 -3.87
N LYS A 282 15.92 -5.88 -3.47
CA LYS A 282 16.88 -5.30 -4.41
C LYS A 282 17.55 -6.39 -5.23
N LYS A 283 18.00 -6.05 -6.44
CA LYS A 283 18.71 -6.97 -7.37
C LYS A 283 19.90 -7.68 -6.70
N GLN A 284 20.60 -6.99 -5.79
CA GLN A 284 21.75 -7.53 -5.07
C GLN A 284 21.37 -8.62 -4.05
N GLU A 285 20.16 -8.58 -3.50
CA GLU A 285 19.71 -9.44 -2.40
C GLU A 285 19.11 -10.78 -2.89
N ARG A 286 18.75 -10.88 -4.18
CA ARG A 286 18.06 -12.05 -4.76
C ARG A 286 19.02 -13.05 -5.40
N GLU A 287 18.63 -14.31 -5.49
CA GLU A 287 19.35 -15.33 -6.26
C GLU A 287 19.31 -15.04 -7.77
N TYR A 288 18.10 -14.82 -8.31
CA TYR A 288 17.93 -14.41 -9.70
C TYR A 288 18.37 -12.95 -9.91
N LYS A 289 19.34 -12.77 -10.81
CA LYS A 289 19.94 -11.47 -11.13
C LYS A 289 19.35 -10.81 -12.37
N GLY A 290 18.36 -11.41 -13.03
CA GLY A 290 17.65 -10.76 -14.13
C GLY A 290 16.74 -9.62 -13.65
N PRO A 291 16.24 -8.79 -14.58
CA PRO A 291 15.19 -7.83 -14.26
C PRO A 291 13.92 -8.57 -13.82
N MET A 292 13.21 -7.99 -12.86
CA MET A 292 11.91 -8.53 -12.42
C MET A 292 10.97 -7.36 -12.13
N VAL A 293 9.74 -7.48 -12.62
CA VAL A 293 8.67 -6.55 -12.27
C VAL A 293 8.14 -6.90 -10.88
N THR A 294 7.85 -5.88 -10.06
CA THR A 294 7.37 -6.08 -8.67
C THR A 294 5.92 -6.57 -8.61
N GLN A 295 5.57 -7.31 -7.56
CA GLN A 295 4.20 -7.75 -7.28
C GLN A 295 3.21 -6.57 -7.36
N ALA A 296 3.57 -5.46 -6.72
CA ALA A 296 2.75 -4.26 -6.71
C ALA A 296 2.56 -3.65 -8.11
N ALA A 297 3.55 -3.74 -9.01
CA ALA A 297 3.42 -3.28 -10.39
C ALA A 297 2.49 -4.19 -11.19
N TRP A 298 2.59 -5.51 -11.01
CA TRP A 298 1.66 -6.49 -11.60
C TRP A 298 0.22 -6.28 -11.13
N ILE A 299 -0.02 -6.17 -9.82
CA ILE A 299 -1.36 -5.92 -9.25
C ILE A 299 -1.96 -4.65 -9.86
N ARG A 300 -1.20 -3.54 -9.91
CA ARG A 300 -1.70 -2.30 -10.53
C ARG A 300 -1.99 -2.47 -12.03
N SER A 301 -1.23 -3.29 -12.73
CA SER A 301 -1.45 -3.56 -14.16
C SER A 301 -2.70 -4.40 -14.41
N LEU A 302 -2.94 -5.43 -13.60
CA LEU A 302 -4.17 -6.24 -13.65
C LEU A 302 -5.40 -5.41 -13.26
N MET A 303 -5.32 -4.60 -12.20
CA MET A 303 -6.36 -3.65 -11.80
C MET A 303 -6.73 -2.67 -12.92
N ALA A 304 -5.74 -2.23 -13.70
CA ALA A 304 -5.96 -1.30 -14.79
C ALA A 304 -6.49 -1.96 -16.07
N SER A 305 -6.29 -3.27 -16.24
CA SER A 305 -6.64 -4.05 -17.45
C SER A 305 -7.73 -5.09 -17.16
N PHE A 306 -7.34 -6.32 -16.84
CA PHE A 306 -8.25 -7.47 -16.71
C PHE A 306 -9.28 -7.35 -15.59
N VAL A 307 -8.93 -6.77 -14.43
CA VAL A 307 -9.83 -6.65 -13.26
C VAL A 307 -10.52 -5.27 -13.22
N LYS A 308 -10.40 -4.50 -14.30
CA LYS A 308 -11.03 -3.19 -14.42
C LYS A 308 -12.56 -3.32 -14.48
N GLN A 309 -13.25 -2.42 -13.78
CA GLN A 309 -14.72 -2.31 -13.87
C GLN A 309 -15.18 -1.90 -15.27
N TRP A 310 -16.41 -2.32 -15.60
CA TRP A 310 -16.99 -2.13 -16.93
C TRP A 310 -17.58 -0.74 -17.15
N GLU A 311 -18.02 -0.08 -16.08
CA GLU A 311 -18.67 1.23 -16.14
C GLU A 311 -18.11 2.18 -15.06
N GLY A 312 -18.24 3.49 -15.31
CA GLY A 312 -17.70 4.58 -14.48
C GLY A 312 -17.27 5.78 -15.33
N SER A 313 -17.12 6.96 -14.70
CA SER A 313 -16.71 8.19 -15.41
C SER A 313 -15.36 7.97 -16.13
N GLY A 314 -15.40 7.96 -17.47
CA GLY A 314 -14.21 7.77 -18.32
C GLY A 314 -13.87 6.32 -18.70
N THR A 315 -14.63 5.31 -18.24
CA THR A 315 -14.42 3.91 -18.66
C THR A 315 -15.03 3.66 -20.03
N ARG A 316 -14.19 3.42 -21.04
CA ARG A 316 -14.60 3.15 -22.42
C ARG A 316 -14.49 1.68 -22.84
N ILE A 317 -13.68 0.91 -22.11
CA ILE A 317 -13.43 -0.53 -22.29
C ILE A 317 -13.23 -1.11 -20.88
N GLY A 318 -13.95 -2.21 -20.59
CA GLY A 318 -13.89 -2.91 -19.30
C GLY A 318 -12.80 -3.98 -19.24
N GLY A 319 -12.70 -4.66 -18.10
CA GLY A 319 -11.79 -5.79 -17.89
C GLY A 319 -12.52 -7.13 -17.98
N LEU A 320 -11.94 -8.13 -18.65
CA LEU A 320 -12.55 -9.47 -18.79
C LEU A 320 -12.90 -10.13 -17.44
N PHE A 321 -12.15 -9.84 -16.38
CA PHE A 321 -12.35 -10.37 -15.03
C PHE A 321 -13.08 -9.37 -14.12
N GLY A 322 -13.48 -8.21 -14.64
CA GLY A 322 -14.27 -7.21 -13.93
C GLY A 322 -15.76 -7.55 -13.93
N ALA A 323 -16.48 -7.12 -12.90
CA ALA A 323 -17.94 -7.18 -12.85
C ALA A 323 -18.58 -5.84 -13.31
N PRO A 324 -19.77 -5.86 -13.94
CA PRO A 324 -20.61 -4.67 -14.10
C PRO A 324 -21.05 -4.11 -12.73
N PRO A 325 -21.23 -2.79 -12.55
CA PRO A 325 -21.67 -2.26 -11.25
C PRO A 325 -23.07 -2.71 -10.81
N SER A 326 -23.92 -3.09 -11.77
CA SER A 326 -25.31 -3.50 -11.55
C SER A 326 -25.47 -4.98 -11.19
N GLN A 327 -24.39 -5.77 -11.27
CA GLN A 327 -24.39 -7.21 -10.98
C GLN A 327 -23.19 -7.54 -10.09
N ASN A 328 -23.42 -8.21 -8.96
CA ASN A 328 -22.33 -8.70 -8.12
C ASN A 328 -21.55 -9.86 -8.76
N ASP A 329 -21.98 -10.34 -9.94
CA ASP A 329 -21.36 -11.44 -10.66
C ASP A 329 -20.47 -10.96 -11.82
N PRO A 330 -19.32 -11.62 -12.06
CA PRO A 330 -18.47 -11.36 -13.22
C PRO A 330 -19.20 -11.70 -14.52
N LEU A 331 -18.91 -10.95 -15.59
CA LEU A 331 -19.53 -11.19 -16.91
C LEU A 331 -19.21 -12.57 -17.48
N LEU A 332 -18.02 -13.08 -17.16
CA LEU A 332 -17.56 -14.39 -17.58
C LEU A 332 -17.62 -15.35 -16.38
N PRO A 333 -18.08 -16.60 -16.57
CA PRO A 333 -18.19 -17.60 -15.51
C PRO A 333 -16.82 -18.22 -15.16
N TRP A 334 -15.78 -17.39 -15.10
CA TRP A 334 -14.40 -17.83 -14.95
C TRP A 334 -13.96 -17.71 -13.49
N ASN A 335 -13.66 -18.86 -12.88
CA ASN A 335 -13.06 -18.90 -11.55
C ASN A 335 -11.57 -18.53 -11.59
N ARG A 336 -10.91 -18.48 -10.42
CA ARG A 336 -9.50 -18.06 -10.34
C ARG A 336 -8.54 -18.93 -11.17
N PRO A 337 -8.59 -20.28 -11.12
CA PRO A 337 -7.77 -21.11 -11.99
C PRO A 337 -7.92 -20.80 -13.48
N MET A 338 -9.16 -20.58 -13.95
CA MET A 338 -9.43 -20.20 -15.34
C MET A 338 -8.84 -18.83 -15.69
N GLN A 339 -8.99 -17.83 -14.82
CA GLN A 339 -8.42 -16.50 -15.02
C GLN A 339 -6.88 -16.54 -15.08
N ALA A 340 -6.25 -17.29 -14.17
CA ALA A 340 -4.80 -17.49 -14.18
C ALA A 340 -4.34 -18.22 -15.46
N ALA A 341 -5.07 -19.25 -15.90
CA ALA A 341 -4.78 -19.97 -17.14
C ALA A 341 -4.79 -19.06 -18.37
N VAL A 342 -5.74 -18.12 -18.49
CA VAL A 342 -5.78 -17.16 -19.60
C VAL A 342 -4.54 -16.24 -19.60
N LEU A 343 -4.14 -15.74 -18.43
CA LEU A 343 -2.95 -14.88 -18.30
C LEU A 343 -1.66 -15.65 -18.60
N ILE A 344 -1.53 -16.87 -18.09
CA ILE A 344 -0.40 -17.77 -18.38
C ILE A 344 -0.35 -18.07 -19.87
N PHE A 345 -1.48 -18.46 -20.47
CA PHE A 345 -1.57 -18.76 -21.89
C PHE A 345 -1.12 -17.58 -22.74
N ALA A 346 -1.67 -16.39 -22.49
CA ALA A 346 -1.28 -15.18 -23.23
C ALA A 346 0.22 -14.88 -23.09
N GLY A 347 0.76 -15.01 -21.88
CA GLY A 347 2.20 -14.85 -21.64
C GLY A 347 3.04 -15.87 -22.40
N LYS A 348 2.64 -17.16 -22.41
CA LYS A 348 3.31 -18.23 -23.16
C LYS A 348 3.31 -17.93 -24.65
N SER A 349 2.16 -17.55 -25.21
CA SER A 349 2.04 -17.19 -26.63
C SER A 349 2.97 -16.03 -27.00
N LEU A 350 3.06 -14.99 -26.16
CA LEU A 350 3.99 -13.89 -26.39
C LEU A 350 5.45 -14.32 -26.28
N ARG A 351 5.80 -15.12 -25.27
CA ARG A 351 7.16 -15.64 -25.10
C ARG A 351 7.60 -16.42 -26.33
N THR A 352 6.81 -17.40 -26.75
CA THR A 352 7.09 -18.20 -27.95
C THR A 352 7.20 -17.32 -29.20
N SER A 353 6.28 -16.37 -29.39
CA SER A 353 6.36 -15.47 -30.55
C SER A 353 7.61 -14.59 -30.54
N VAL A 354 8.07 -14.15 -29.37
CA VAL A 354 9.32 -13.39 -29.24
C VAL A 354 10.52 -14.27 -29.52
N GLU A 355 10.58 -15.47 -28.92
CA GLU A 355 11.63 -16.48 -29.13
C GLU A 355 11.81 -16.80 -30.62
N ASP A 356 10.70 -16.98 -31.34
CA ASP A 356 10.70 -17.27 -32.78
C ASP A 356 11.01 -16.04 -33.65
N SER A 357 10.86 -14.83 -33.10
CA SER A 357 10.98 -13.57 -33.84
C SER A 357 12.37 -13.38 -34.44
N GLN A 358 12.40 -13.15 -35.75
CA GLN A 358 13.61 -12.82 -36.51
C GLN A 358 13.78 -11.31 -36.73
N ALA A 359 12.94 -10.50 -36.09
CA ALA A 359 12.95 -9.05 -36.22
C ALA A 359 14.30 -8.45 -35.76
N PRO A 360 14.75 -7.32 -36.34
CA PRO A 360 16.04 -6.72 -36.01
C PRO A 360 16.22 -6.43 -34.52
N TRP A 361 15.16 -6.01 -33.83
CA TRP A 361 15.19 -5.71 -32.40
C TRP A 361 15.51 -6.93 -31.54
N ALA A 362 14.89 -8.09 -31.84
CA ALA A 362 15.05 -9.32 -31.07
C ALA A 362 16.46 -9.90 -31.25
N LYS A 363 16.94 -9.92 -32.50
CA LYS A 363 18.32 -10.29 -32.83
C LYS A 363 19.33 -9.38 -32.14
N HIS A 364 19.03 -8.08 -32.06
CA HIS A 364 19.90 -7.13 -31.37
C HIS A 364 19.99 -7.44 -29.87
N LEU A 365 18.86 -7.63 -29.17
CA LEU A 365 18.87 -7.97 -27.75
C LEU A 365 19.60 -9.28 -27.45
N ARG A 366 19.42 -10.31 -28.30
CA ARG A 366 20.15 -11.58 -28.17
C ARG A 366 21.65 -11.45 -28.37
N ARG A 367 22.11 -10.52 -29.21
CA ARG A 367 23.54 -10.21 -29.40
C ARG A 367 24.13 -9.43 -28.24
N VAL A 368 23.37 -8.48 -27.68
CA VAL A 368 23.78 -7.73 -26.48
C VAL A 368 23.93 -8.67 -25.29
N GLY A 369 22.99 -9.61 -25.14
CA GLY A 369 22.97 -10.57 -24.03
C GLY A 369 22.67 -9.92 -22.68
N ASP A 370 22.59 -10.74 -21.64
CA ASP A 370 22.42 -10.30 -20.26
C ASP A 370 22.99 -11.35 -19.31
N VAL A 371 23.94 -10.93 -18.46
CA VAL A 371 24.68 -11.79 -17.52
C VAL A 371 23.85 -12.25 -16.32
N GLY A 372 22.65 -11.68 -16.11
CA GLY A 372 21.81 -11.99 -14.95
C GLY A 372 20.75 -13.06 -15.16
N LEU A 373 20.58 -13.59 -16.39
CA LEU A 373 19.48 -14.47 -16.76
C LEU A 373 19.74 -15.94 -16.42
N LEU A 374 18.66 -16.74 -16.33
CA LEU A 374 18.78 -18.19 -16.15
C LEU A 374 19.24 -18.84 -17.46
N LYS A 375 19.86 -20.01 -17.35
CA LYS A 375 20.31 -20.77 -18.53
C LYS A 375 19.11 -21.12 -19.42
N GLY A 376 19.15 -20.67 -20.66
CA GLY A 376 18.08 -20.91 -21.64
C GLY A 376 17.06 -19.77 -21.74
N ASP A 377 17.12 -18.75 -20.87
CA ASP A 377 16.29 -17.55 -21.01
C ASP A 377 16.68 -16.77 -22.27
N ASP A 378 15.68 -16.35 -23.06
CA ASP A 378 15.90 -15.44 -24.18
C ASP A 378 16.06 -13.98 -23.70
N PRO A 379 17.19 -13.31 -23.96
CA PRO A 379 17.39 -11.90 -23.62
C PRO A 379 16.35 -10.95 -24.25
N ALA A 380 15.74 -11.33 -25.38
CA ALA A 380 14.69 -10.52 -26.01
C ALA A 380 13.40 -10.47 -25.16
N PHE A 381 13.15 -11.48 -24.34
CA PHE A 381 11.98 -11.55 -23.46
C PHE A 381 12.31 -11.20 -22.00
N TYR A 382 13.40 -11.77 -21.46
CA TYR A 382 13.75 -11.67 -20.04
C TYR A 382 14.87 -10.66 -19.74
N GLY A 383 15.56 -10.11 -20.75
CA GLY A 383 16.73 -9.25 -20.56
C GLY A 383 16.41 -7.86 -20.02
N GLU A 384 17.41 -7.21 -19.41
CA GLU A 384 17.34 -5.86 -18.83
C GLU A 384 16.95 -4.79 -19.86
N TYR A 385 17.30 -5.02 -21.13
CA TYR A 385 16.98 -4.12 -22.24
C TYR A 385 15.66 -4.45 -22.94
N SER A 386 14.89 -5.42 -22.45
CA SER A 386 13.54 -5.71 -22.94
C SER A 386 12.49 -4.95 -22.13
N LEU A 387 11.58 -4.27 -22.82
CA LEU A 387 10.40 -3.66 -22.23
C LEU A 387 9.47 -4.71 -21.61
N LEU A 388 9.53 -5.97 -22.05
CA LEU A 388 8.75 -7.08 -21.45
C LEU A 388 9.21 -7.43 -20.03
N SER A 389 10.41 -6.99 -19.64
CA SER A 389 10.93 -7.05 -18.27
C SER A 389 10.62 -5.81 -17.44
N SER A 390 9.84 -4.86 -17.99
CA SER A 390 9.45 -3.59 -17.34
C SER A 390 7.97 -3.54 -17.01
N ASP A 391 7.58 -2.70 -16.07
CA ASP A 391 6.17 -2.52 -15.72
C ASP A 391 5.38 -1.85 -16.85
N GLN A 392 6.01 -1.00 -17.68
CA GLN A 392 5.35 -0.42 -18.85
C GLN A 392 5.01 -1.47 -19.90
N GLY A 393 5.95 -2.35 -20.25
CA GLY A 393 5.72 -3.37 -21.29
C GLY A 393 4.71 -4.42 -20.83
N ILE A 394 4.83 -4.93 -19.60
CA ILE A 394 3.83 -5.86 -19.04
C ILE A 394 2.44 -5.22 -19.04
N ARG A 395 2.31 -3.96 -18.60
CA ARG A 395 0.99 -3.30 -18.61
C ARG A 395 0.46 -3.09 -20.02
N GLY A 396 1.31 -2.68 -20.96
CA GLY A 396 0.94 -2.50 -22.36
C GLY A 396 0.41 -3.79 -22.98
N PHE A 397 1.14 -4.89 -22.79
CA PHE A 397 0.74 -6.21 -23.22
C PHE A 397 -0.63 -6.63 -22.64
N LEU A 398 -0.79 -6.54 -21.31
CA LEU A 398 -2.04 -6.90 -20.64
C LEU A 398 -3.22 -6.04 -21.12
N PHE A 399 -3.01 -4.75 -21.37
CA PHE A 399 -4.04 -3.89 -21.95
C PHE A 399 -4.49 -4.38 -23.32
N VAL A 400 -3.54 -4.64 -24.23
CA VAL A 400 -3.85 -5.04 -25.60
C VAL A 400 -4.62 -6.35 -25.63
N VAL A 401 -4.16 -7.37 -24.90
CA VAL A 401 -4.85 -8.67 -24.84
C VAL A 401 -6.25 -8.50 -24.25
N ASN A 402 -6.38 -7.80 -23.12
CA ASN A 402 -7.68 -7.57 -22.50
C ASN A 402 -8.63 -6.82 -23.44
N ASP A 403 -8.19 -5.68 -24.01
CA ASP A 403 -9.05 -4.83 -24.82
C ASP A 403 -9.58 -5.53 -26.06
N LEU A 404 -8.70 -6.23 -26.77
CA LEU A 404 -9.06 -6.91 -28.01
C LEU A 404 -9.99 -8.09 -27.72
N CYS A 405 -9.71 -8.89 -26.69
CA CYS A 405 -10.60 -9.98 -26.30
C CYS A 405 -11.94 -9.46 -25.75
N PHE A 406 -11.93 -8.33 -25.03
CA PHE A 406 -13.14 -7.72 -24.47
C PHE A 406 -14.10 -7.28 -25.57
N VAL A 407 -13.64 -6.56 -26.58
CA VAL A 407 -14.52 -6.11 -27.69
C VAL A 407 -14.96 -7.28 -28.58
N GLU A 408 -14.25 -8.40 -28.53
CA GLU A 408 -14.55 -9.62 -29.28
C GLU A 408 -15.23 -10.72 -28.44
N THR A 409 -15.73 -10.38 -27.24
CA THR A 409 -16.30 -11.36 -26.28
C THR A 409 -17.32 -12.30 -26.91
N GLU A 410 -18.26 -11.75 -27.69
CA GLU A 410 -19.32 -12.52 -28.35
C GLU A 410 -18.78 -13.38 -29.51
N ARG A 411 -17.89 -12.83 -30.35
CA ARG A 411 -17.30 -13.55 -31.49
C ARG A 411 -16.39 -14.70 -31.04
N LEU A 412 -15.69 -14.50 -29.93
CA LEU A 412 -14.80 -15.50 -29.33
C LEU A 412 -15.54 -16.51 -28.46
N ALA A 413 -16.85 -16.31 -28.23
CA ALA A 413 -17.68 -17.16 -27.39
C ALA A 413 -17.11 -17.36 -25.98
N LEU A 414 -16.56 -16.29 -25.36
CA LEU A 414 -15.84 -16.40 -24.07
C LEU A 414 -16.73 -16.92 -22.93
N ARG A 415 -18.06 -16.71 -23.01
CA ARG A 415 -19.04 -17.18 -22.03
C ARG A 415 -19.33 -18.68 -22.12
N GLU A 416 -18.96 -19.31 -23.24
CA GLU A 416 -19.18 -20.74 -23.46
C GLU A 416 -18.10 -21.59 -22.80
N TRP A 417 -16.91 -21.03 -22.52
CA TRP A 417 -15.88 -21.74 -21.77
C TRP A 417 -16.18 -21.69 -20.28
N ARG A 418 -16.53 -22.84 -19.70
CA ARG A 418 -17.00 -22.97 -18.31
C ARG A 418 -16.15 -23.97 -17.52
N TRP A 419 -16.37 -24.01 -16.22
CA TRP A 419 -15.62 -24.90 -15.33
C TRP A 419 -15.87 -26.38 -15.63
N GLU A 420 -17.06 -26.73 -16.14
CA GLU A 420 -17.40 -28.10 -16.54
C GLU A 420 -16.43 -28.64 -17.62
N ASP A 421 -16.07 -27.79 -18.60
CA ASP A 421 -15.10 -28.13 -19.66
C ASP A 421 -13.66 -28.31 -19.13
N VAL A 422 -13.38 -27.78 -17.95
CA VAL A 422 -12.08 -27.94 -17.26
C VAL A 422 -12.12 -29.17 -16.35
N PHE A 423 -13.26 -29.42 -15.72
CA PHE A 423 -13.46 -30.54 -14.81
C PHE A 423 -13.34 -31.89 -15.53
N GLU A 424 -13.77 -31.99 -16.79
CA GLU A 424 -13.55 -33.19 -17.61
C GLU A 424 -12.05 -33.57 -17.70
N GLU A 425 -11.16 -32.59 -17.85
CA GLU A 425 -9.70 -32.81 -17.86
C GLU A 425 -9.16 -33.28 -16.50
N LEU A 426 -9.79 -32.88 -15.39
CA LEU A 426 -9.42 -33.27 -14.02
C LEU A 426 -9.96 -34.65 -13.63
N SER A 427 -11.16 -35.00 -14.11
CA SER A 427 -11.84 -36.27 -13.77
C SER A 427 -11.15 -37.53 -14.32
N GLY A 428 -10.12 -37.38 -15.17
CA GLY A 428 -9.18 -38.46 -15.53
C GLY A 428 -8.25 -38.92 -14.41
N GLY A 429 -8.22 -38.27 -13.23
CA GLY A 429 -7.45 -38.72 -12.07
C GLY A 429 -7.74 -37.97 -10.77
N LYS A 430 -8.30 -38.69 -9.78
CA LYS A 430 -8.47 -38.39 -8.33
C LYS A 430 -9.03 -37.00 -7.90
N ILE A 431 -10.01 -37.07 -6.99
CA ILE A 431 -10.93 -36.00 -6.52
C ILE A 431 -10.25 -34.97 -5.58
N SER A 432 -8.97 -34.65 -5.76
CA SER A 432 -8.29 -33.61 -4.96
C SER A 432 -7.29 -32.84 -5.83
N ALA A 433 -7.79 -32.07 -6.78
CA ALA A 433 -6.94 -31.17 -7.56
C ALA A 433 -6.44 -30.03 -6.66
N THR A 434 -5.12 -29.91 -6.53
CA THR A 434 -4.45 -28.71 -6.03
C THR A 434 -4.80 -27.51 -6.93
N GLU A 435 -4.63 -26.28 -6.42
CA GLU A 435 -4.86 -25.07 -7.22
C GLU A 435 -3.96 -25.04 -8.47
N GLU A 436 -2.74 -25.56 -8.38
CA GLU A 436 -1.83 -25.69 -9.51
C GLU A 436 -2.35 -26.68 -10.58
N GLU A 437 -2.86 -27.85 -10.16
CA GLU A 437 -3.47 -28.82 -11.09
C GLU A 437 -4.72 -28.25 -11.77
N ALA A 438 -5.54 -27.50 -11.03
CA ALA A 438 -6.70 -26.80 -11.56
C ALA A 438 -6.30 -25.75 -12.63
N VAL A 439 -5.24 -24.98 -12.38
CA VAL A 439 -4.71 -24.01 -13.36
C VAL A 439 -4.20 -24.74 -14.61
N ASN A 440 -3.47 -25.85 -14.44
CA ASN A 440 -2.91 -26.61 -15.56
C ASN A 440 -3.99 -27.27 -16.41
N ALA A 441 -5.05 -27.80 -15.79
CA ALA A 441 -6.21 -28.32 -16.51
C ALA A 441 -6.94 -27.20 -17.27
N ALA A 442 -7.15 -26.05 -16.62
CA ALA A 442 -7.75 -24.89 -17.27
C ALA A 442 -6.90 -24.41 -18.45
N LEU A 443 -5.56 -24.44 -18.34
CA LEU A 443 -4.65 -24.07 -19.42
C LEU A 443 -4.80 -24.99 -20.64
N LYS A 444 -4.88 -26.31 -20.42
CA LYS A 444 -5.09 -27.31 -21.49
C LYS A 444 -6.46 -27.16 -22.14
N SER A 445 -7.51 -26.94 -21.34
CA SER A 445 -8.87 -26.72 -21.82
C SER A 445 -8.96 -25.41 -22.63
N PHE A 446 -8.40 -24.32 -22.11
CA PHE A 446 -8.41 -23.01 -22.76
C PHE A 446 -7.73 -23.03 -24.14
N ALA A 447 -6.64 -23.77 -24.29
CA ALA A 447 -5.89 -23.88 -25.54
C ALA A 447 -6.73 -24.39 -26.74
N LYS A 448 -7.87 -25.06 -26.47
CA LYS A 448 -8.78 -25.57 -27.50
C LYS A 448 -9.78 -24.52 -28.00
N THR A 449 -9.89 -23.37 -27.32
CA THR A 449 -10.92 -22.36 -27.58
C THR A 449 -10.58 -21.46 -28.78
N LYS A 450 -11.59 -20.76 -29.32
CA LYS A 450 -11.38 -19.70 -30.32
C LYS A 450 -10.57 -18.53 -29.77
N ALA A 451 -10.73 -18.25 -28.47
CA ALA A 451 -10.01 -17.21 -27.75
C ALA A 451 -8.51 -17.46 -27.69
N ALA A 452 -8.09 -18.71 -27.44
CA ALA A 452 -6.69 -19.10 -27.46
C ALA A 452 -6.03 -18.79 -28.82
N LYS A 453 -6.64 -19.24 -29.92
CA LYS A 453 -6.15 -18.94 -31.28
C LYS A 453 -6.07 -17.43 -31.55
N PHE A 454 -7.05 -16.67 -31.08
CA PHE A 454 -7.05 -15.22 -31.22
C PHE A 454 -5.91 -14.55 -30.43
N ILE A 455 -5.63 -15.04 -29.22
CA ILE A 455 -4.50 -14.56 -28.38
C ILE A 455 -3.15 -14.92 -29.02
N GLU A 456 -3.01 -16.11 -29.60
CA GLU A 456 -1.81 -16.50 -30.36
C GLU A 456 -1.54 -15.56 -31.53
N GLU A 457 -2.58 -15.22 -32.30
CA GLU A 457 -2.47 -14.26 -33.40
C GLU A 457 -2.07 -12.86 -32.92
N ILE A 458 -2.65 -12.38 -31.80
CA ILE A 458 -2.21 -11.13 -31.16
C ILE A 458 -0.73 -11.23 -30.78
N ALA A 459 -0.32 -12.33 -30.16
CA ALA A 459 1.06 -12.54 -29.74
C ALA A 459 2.03 -12.52 -30.93
N ILE A 460 1.69 -13.17 -32.05
CA ILE A 460 2.45 -13.12 -33.32
C ILE A 460 2.61 -11.68 -33.82
N GLY A 461 1.51 -10.92 -33.82
CA GLY A 461 1.53 -9.50 -34.15
C GLY A 461 2.48 -8.70 -33.25
N LEU A 462 2.43 -8.96 -31.94
CA LEU A 462 3.25 -8.29 -30.93
C LEU A 462 4.71 -8.73 -30.94
N GLY A 463 5.05 -9.97 -31.31
CA GLY A 463 6.43 -10.46 -31.38
C GLY A 463 7.28 -9.76 -32.46
N SER A 464 6.62 -9.02 -33.36
CA SER A 464 7.29 -8.18 -34.36
C SER A 464 7.45 -6.71 -33.95
N TYR A 465 6.86 -6.29 -32.82
CA TYR A 465 7.01 -4.95 -32.26
C TYR A 465 8.39 -4.77 -31.63
N ASP A 466 8.95 -3.56 -31.71
CA ASP A 466 10.26 -3.26 -31.11
C ASP A 466 10.17 -3.08 -29.60
N TRP A 467 10.44 -4.17 -28.85
CA TRP A 467 10.43 -4.19 -27.39
C TRP A 467 11.73 -3.69 -26.75
N ARG A 468 12.67 -3.08 -27.49
CA ARG A 468 13.90 -2.53 -26.89
C ARG A 468 13.60 -1.36 -25.98
N THR A 469 14.27 -1.29 -24.83
CA THR A 469 14.25 -0.07 -24.00
C THR A 469 15.11 1.03 -24.62
N SER A 470 14.88 2.29 -24.24
CA SER A 470 15.75 3.40 -24.63
C SER A 470 17.17 3.33 -24.06
N SER A 471 17.45 2.39 -23.16
CA SER A 471 18.78 2.16 -22.59
C SER A 471 19.54 1.06 -23.33
N THR A 472 18.96 0.46 -24.37
CA THR A 472 19.62 -0.57 -25.18
C THR A 472 20.90 0.00 -25.80
N PRO A 473 22.04 -0.70 -25.73
CA PRO A 473 23.28 -0.25 -26.35
C PRO A 473 23.13 -0.07 -27.87
N ASN A 474 23.94 0.82 -28.45
CA ASN A 474 24.06 0.99 -29.92
C ASN A 474 22.76 1.32 -30.65
N LEU A 475 21.80 1.97 -30.00
CA LEU A 475 20.66 2.60 -30.67
C LEU A 475 21.08 3.91 -31.34
N SER A 476 20.49 4.21 -32.51
CA SER A 476 20.55 5.56 -33.07
C SER A 476 19.85 6.56 -32.15
N GLU A 477 20.19 7.84 -32.27
CA GLU A 477 19.57 8.89 -31.43
C GLU A 477 18.04 8.94 -31.62
N ASN A 478 17.57 8.78 -32.85
CA ASN A 478 16.15 8.74 -33.18
C ASN A 478 15.44 7.53 -32.55
N GLU A 479 16.03 6.33 -32.62
CA GLU A 479 15.47 5.13 -31.96
C GLU A 479 15.43 5.32 -30.44
N ARG A 480 16.51 5.86 -29.86
CA ARG A 480 16.60 6.12 -28.42
C ARG A 480 15.53 7.10 -27.95
N LEU A 481 15.33 8.20 -28.68
CA LEU A 481 14.28 9.18 -28.39
C LEU A 481 12.89 8.57 -28.53
N GLY A 482 12.64 7.80 -29.60
CA GLY A 482 11.39 7.07 -29.81
C GLY A 482 11.04 6.13 -28.67
N GLN A 483 12.03 5.43 -28.10
CA GLN A 483 11.82 4.54 -26.95
C GLN A 483 11.72 5.29 -25.61
N SER A 484 12.25 6.53 -25.52
CA SER A 484 12.27 7.30 -24.26
C SER A 484 10.88 7.77 -23.83
N VAL A 485 9.92 7.84 -24.76
CA VAL A 485 8.52 8.24 -24.53
C VAL A 485 7.80 7.32 -23.54
N PHE A 486 8.30 6.10 -23.34
CA PHE A 486 7.75 5.13 -22.40
C PHE A 486 8.19 5.36 -20.96
N ARG A 487 9.09 6.32 -20.70
CA ARG A 487 9.51 6.68 -19.34
C ARG A 487 8.44 7.53 -18.64
N GLY A 488 8.28 7.30 -17.33
CA GLY A 488 7.36 8.07 -16.48
C GLY A 488 5.90 7.61 -16.56
N SER A 489 5.01 8.36 -15.88
CA SER A 489 3.60 7.99 -15.69
C SER A 489 2.77 8.02 -16.98
N GLY A 490 3.15 8.83 -17.97
CA GLY A 490 2.52 8.87 -19.31
C GLY A 490 2.85 7.64 -20.18
N GLY A 491 3.94 6.94 -19.87
CA GLY A 491 4.45 5.84 -20.68
C GLY A 491 3.48 4.67 -20.83
N TYR A 492 2.63 4.39 -19.85
CA TYR A 492 1.65 3.30 -19.95
C TYR A 492 0.59 3.56 -21.03
N LYS A 493 0.12 4.80 -21.14
CA LYS A 493 -0.88 5.19 -22.14
C LYS A 493 -0.28 5.14 -23.54
N GLU A 494 0.94 5.65 -23.67
CA GLU A 494 1.66 5.65 -24.95
C GLU A 494 2.02 4.22 -25.39
N MET A 495 2.47 3.36 -24.48
CA MET A 495 2.73 1.95 -24.78
C MET A 495 1.49 1.26 -25.35
N ARG A 496 0.35 1.37 -24.67
CA ARG A 496 -0.92 0.81 -25.16
C ARG A 496 -1.27 1.36 -26.56
N ARG A 497 -1.08 2.66 -26.79
CA ARG A 497 -1.34 3.29 -28.09
C ARG A 497 -0.43 2.75 -29.20
N GLN A 498 0.88 2.66 -28.96
CA GLN A 498 1.87 2.19 -29.93
C GLN A 498 1.67 0.73 -30.30
N LEU A 499 1.38 -0.13 -29.32
CA LEU A 499 1.08 -1.54 -29.59
C LEU A 499 -0.19 -1.70 -30.43
N LEU A 500 -1.26 -0.93 -30.16
CA LEU A 500 -2.47 -0.95 -30.98
C LEU A 500 -2.22 -0.40 -32.39
N LEU A 501 -1.43 0.67 -32.53
CA LEU A 501 -1.04 1.19 -33.86
C LEU A 501 -0.30 0.12 -34.67
N HIS A 502 0.71 -0.50 -34.06
CA HIS A 502 1.50 -1.56 -34.68
C HIS A 502 0.64 -2.76 -35.11
N LEU A 503 -0.32 -3.19 -34.28
CA LEU A 503 -1.26 -4.25 -34.66
C LEU A 503 -2.20 -3.81 -35.79
N SER A 504 -2.63 -2.55 -35.83
CA SER A 504 -3.57 -2.04 -36.85
C SER A 504 -2.97 -1.99 -38.26
N GLU A 505 -1.65 -1.92 -38.37
CA GLU A 505 -0.89 -1.88 -39.64
C GLU A 505 -0.52 -3.26 -40.16
N ARG A 506 -0.79 -4.32 -39.38
CA ARG A 506 -0.48 -5.70 -39.74
C ARG A 506 -1.70 -6.46 -40.23
N ARG A 507 -1.46 -7.63 -40.81
CA ARG A 507 -2.51 -8.58 -41.18
C ARG A 507 -2.73 -9.54 -40.01
N GLY A 508 -3.99 -9.77 -39.67
CA GLY A 508 -4.38 -10.72 -38.61
C GLY A 508 -5.86 -10.60 -38.27
N PRO A 509 -6.45 -11.61 -37.61
CA PRO A 509 -7.88 -11.60 -37.25
C PRO A 509 -8.25 -10.54 -36.18
N TYR A 510 -7.25 -9.93 -35.55
CA TYR A 510 -7.39 -8.89 -34.50
C TYR A 510 -7.47 -7.45 -35.05
N VAL A 511 -7.28 -7.25 -36.36
CA VAL A 511 -7.17 -5.90 -36.96
C VAL A 511 -8.45 -5.08 -36.77
N ASP A 512 -9.62 -5.67 -36.99
CA ASP A 512 -10.88 -4.94 -36.84
C ASP A 512 -11.18 -4.64 -35.37
N ALA A 513 -10.91 -5.59 -34.46
CA ALA A 513 -10.95 -5.36 -33.02
C ALA A 513 -10.05 -4.19 -32.61
N THR A 514 -8.84 -4.12 -33.18
CA THR A 514 -7.88 -3.05 -32.91
C THR A 514 -8.41 -1.69 -33.35
N LYS A 515 -9.04 -1.60 -34.52
CA LYS A 515 -9.70 -0.36 -34.98
C LYS A 515 -10.83 0.07 -34.03
N VAL A 516 -11.64 -0.87 -33.55
CA VAL A 516 -12.73 -0.61 -32.59
C VAL A 516 -12.17 -0.09 -31.26
N VAL A 517 -11.13 -0.74 -30.73
CA VAL A 517 -10.45 -0.32 -29.50
C VAL A 517 -9.85 1.08 -29.66
N MET A 518 -9.11 1.34 -30.73
CA MET A 518 -8.50 2.65 -30.98
C MET A 518 -9.54 3.78 -31.12
N LYS A 519 -10.67 3.51 -31.78
CA LYS A 519 -11.78 4.47 -31.89
C LYS A 519 -12.37 4.75 -30.50
N SER A 520 -12.65 3.71 -29.73
CA SER A 520 -13.19 3.82 -28.38
C SER A 520 -12.27 4.65 -27.48
N LEU A 521 -10.95 4.43 -27.54
CA LEU A 521 -9.97 5.16 -26.74
C LEU A 521 -9.67 6.59 -27.25
N GLY A 522 -10.19 6.99 -28.41
CA GLY A 522 -9.94 8.30 -29.00
C GLY A 522 -8.50 8.46 -29.52
N TYR A 523 -7.86 7.37 -29.95
CA TYR A 523 -6.50 7.41 -30.53
C TYR A 523 -6.51 7.76 -32.02
N LYS A 524 -7.67 7.71 -32.67
CA LYS A 524 -7.92 8.28 -33.99
C LYS A 524 -8.58 9.65 -33.84
N LYS A 525 -8.05 10.66 -34.54
CA LYS A 525 -8.82 11.85 -34.92
C LYS A 525 -9.77 11.50 -36.05
#